data_AF-A0A966CHN4-F1
#
_entry.id   AF-A0A966CHN4-F1
#
_cell.length_a   1.000
_cell.length_b   1.000
_cell.length_c   1.000
_cell.angle_alpha   90.00
_cell.angle_beta   90.00
_cell.angle_gamma   90.00
#
_symmetry.space_group_name_H-M   'P 1'
#
loop_
_entity.id
_entity.type
_entity.pdbx_description
1 polymer ?
#
loop_
_entity_poly.entity_id
_entity_poly.type
_entity_poly.pdbx_seq_one_letter_code
_entity_poly.pdbx_strand_id
1 'polypeptide(L)' 'MSEKRKLKRRHLLYYARIFNAQTRELMGNLVDITPEGVMLASEKTHPTDEPFRLSIELSEDITDKSFLELTAKSIWCR' A
#
# COMPACT_ATOMS: atom_id res chain seq x y z
N MET A 1 -10.50 -21.61 9.55
CA MET A 1 -9.91 -21.22 8.25
C MET A 1 -8.41 -21.25 8.39
N SER A 2 -7.73 -22.13 7.67
CA SER A 2 -6.27 -22.21 7.65
C SER A 2 -5.67 -21.00 6.94
N GLU A 3 -4.49 -20.57 7.38
CA GLU A 3 -3.73 -19.55 6.68
C GLU A 3 -3.43 -20.01 5.24
N LYS A 4 -3.79 -19.20 4.25
CA LYS A 4 -3.53 -19.42 2.82
C LYS A 4 -2.43 -18.52 2.26
N ARG A 5 -1.94 -17.51 2.98
CA ARG A 5 -0.90 -16.60 2.46
C ARG A 5 0.46 -17.28 2.49
N LYS A 6 1.22 -17.04 1.42
CA LYS A 6 2.59 -17.56 1.25
C LYS A 6 3.61 -16.75 2.03
N LEU A 7 3.35 -15.46 2.26
CA LEU A 7 4.28 -14.51 2.87
C LEU A 7 3.72 -13.97 4.19
N LYS A 8 4.58 -13.96 5.21
CA LYS A 8 4.26 -13.33 6.50
C LYS A 8 4.22 -11.82 6.33
N ARG A 9 3.10 -11.21 6.70
CA ARG A 9 2.91 -9.76 6.69
C ARG A 9 3.68 -9.09 7.83
N ARG A 10 4.22 -7.90 7.56
CA ARG A 10 4.85 -7.04 8.57
C ARG A 10 3.99 -5.81 8.79
N HIS A 11 3.62 -5.58 10.05
CA HIS A 11 3.08 -4.30 10.47
C HIS A 11 4.23 -3.32 10.59
N LEU A 12 4.05 -2.15 9.98
CA LEU A 12 5.00 -1.07 10.11
C LEU A 12 4.63 -0.25 11.34
N LEU A 13 5.62 0.14 12.12
CA LEU A 13 5.43 1.08 13.22
C LEU A 13 5.10 2.50 12.71
N TYR A 14 5.37 2.75 11.42
CA TYR A 14 5.18 4.04 10.77
C TYR A 14 3.90 4.07 9.94
N TYR A 15 3.10 5.13 10.12
CA TYR A 15 1.92 5.41 9.31
C TYR A 15 2.34 5.98 7.95
N ALA A 16 2.80 5.11 7.05
CA ALA A 16 3.16 5.52 5.70
C ALA A 16 1.88 5.85 4.91
N ARG A 17 1.84 7.05 4.32
CA ARG A 17 0.74 7.47 3.43
C ARG A 17 0.96 6.93 2.03
N ILE A 18 -0.12 6.52 1.39
CA ILE A 18 -0.13 6.02 0.01
C ILE A 18 -0.95 6.97 -0.84
N PHE A 19 -0.36 7.42 -1.93
CA PHE A 19 -0.96 8.33 -2.89
C PHE A 19 -1.14 7.65 -4.25
N ASN A 20 -2.06 8.15 -5.05
CA ASN A 20 -2.07 7.88 -6.48
C ASN A 20 -0.89 8.63 -7.12
N ALA A 21 0.01 7.92 -7.80
CA ALA A 21 1.24 8.52 -8.33
C ALA A 21 0.98 9.55 -9.46
N GLN A 22 -0.15 9.46 -10.16
CA GLN A 22 -0.50 10.37 -11.25
C GLN A 22 -1.23 11.61 -10.74
N THR A 23 -2.26 11.43 -9.92
CA THR A 23 -3.12 12.53 -9.45
C THR A 23 -2.61 13.17 -8.15
N ARG A 24 -1.68 12.50 -7.46
CA ARG A 24 -1.21 12.84 -6.10
C ARG A 24 -2.32 12.84 -5.03
N GLU A 25 -3.46 12.23 -5.33
CA GLU A 25 -4.55 12.08 -4.38
C GLU A 25 -4.17 11.06 -3.29
N LEU A 26 -4.48 11.35 -2.03
CA LEU A 26 -4.32 10.41 -0.93
C LEU A 26 -5.27 9.22 -1.14
N MET A 27 -4.69 8.03 -1.30
CA MET A 27 -5.45 6.78 -1.40
C MET A 27 -5.72 6.18 -0.02
N GLY A 28 -4.85 6.45 0.96
CA GLY A 28 -5.01 5.97 2.33
C GLY A 28 -3.67 5.74 3.04
N ASN A 29 -3.70 4.94 4.09
CA ASN A 29 -2.53 4.62 4.92
C ASN A 29 -2.15 3.14 4.80
N LEU A 30 -0.84 2.86 4.79
CA LEU A 30 -0.30 1.52 4.79
C LEU A 30 -0.50 0.86 6.17
N VAL A 31 -1.17 -0.29 6.20
CA VAL A 31 -1.43 -1.04 7.44
C VAL A 31 -0.42 -2.17 7.61
N ASP A 32 -0.17 -2.91 6.54
CA ASP A 32 0.83 -3.97 6.50
C ASP A 32 1.39 -4.13 5.09
N ILE A 33 2.58 -4.72 5.01
CA ILE A 33 3.29 -4.95 3.75
C ILE A 33 3.95 -6.33 3.72
N THR A 34 4.07 -6.83 2.50
CA THR A 34 4.92 -7.95 2.06
C THR A 34 5.64 -7.52 0.79
N PRO A 35 6.71 -8.21 0.37
CA PRO A 35 7.34 -7.94 -0.93
C PRO A 35 6.40 -8.00 -2.14
N GLU A 36 5.29 -8.74 -2.04
CA GLU A 36 4.34 -8.95 -3.15
C GLU A 36 3.03 -8.17 -3.00
N GLY A 37 2.85 -7.40 -1.92
CA GLY A 37 1.59 -6.70 -1.72
C GLY A 37 1.47 -5.97 -0.40
N VAL A 38 0.47 -5.10 -0.35
CA VAL A 38 0.17 -4.19 0.75
C VAL A 38 -1.27 -4.32 1.20
N MET A 39 -1.56 -3.89 2.43
CA MET A 39 -2.91 -3.54 2.86
C MET A 39 -3.00 -2.04 3.09
N LEU A 40 -3.99 -1.43 2.47
CA LEU A 40 -4.31 -0.03 2.56
C LEU A 40 -5.58 0.13 3.39
N ALA A 41 -5.55 1.00 4.40
CA ALA A 41 -6.75 1.54 5.01
C ALA A 41 -7.10 2.85 4.31
N SER A 42 -8.32 2.93 3.77
CA SER A 42 -8.82 4.07 3.01
C SER A 42 -10.20 4.47 3.52
N GLU A 43 -10.51 5.76 3.46
CA GLU A 43 -11.87 6.26 3.71
C GLU A 43 -12.80 6.05 2.50
N LYS A 44 -12.22 5.89 1.30
CA LYS A 44 -12.94 5.66 0.04
C LYS A 44 -12.82 4.20 -0.39
N THR A 45 -13.88 3.69 -1.01
CA THR A 45 -13.83 2.39 -1.70
C THR A 45 -13.08 2.51 -3.02
N HIS A 46 -12.22 1.55 -3.31
CA HIS A 46 -11.45 1.49 -4.55
C HIS A 46 -11.92 0.34 -5.43
N PRO A 47 -12.00 0.51 -6.77
CA PRO A 47 -12.40 -0.58 -7.65
C PRO A 47 -11.42 -1.75 -7.53
N THR A 48 -11.98 -2.95 -7.39
CA THR A 48 -11.20 -4.18 -7.48
C THR A 48 -10.92 -4.49 -8.94
N ASP A 49 -9.81 -5.16 -9.17
CA ASP A 49 -9.34 -5.58 -10.48
C ASP A 49 -8.78 -4.51 -11.46
N GLU A 50 -8.68 -3.26 -11.04
CA GLU A 50 -8.02 -2.21 -11.82
C GLU A 50 -6.56 -1.99 -11.37
N PRO A 51 -5.62 -1.70 -12.30
CA PRO A 51 -4.25 -1.36 -11.95
C PRO A 51 -4.17 0.10 -11.46
N PHE A 52 -3.62 0.28 -10.27
CA PHE A 52 -3.30 1.57 -9.68
C PHE A 52 -1.80 1.82 -9.75
N ARG A 53 -1.40 3.06 -10.03
CA ARG A 53 -0.03 3.53 -9.74
C ARG A 53 -0.03 4.16 -8.37
N LEU A 54 0.66 3.55 -7.43
CA LEU A 54 0.75 3.96 -6.04
C LEU A 54 2.12 4.58 -5.78
N SER A 55 2.14 5.60 -4.94
CA SER A 55 3.35 6.20 -4.38
C SER A 55 3.27 6.12 -2.86
N ILE A 56 4.16 5.34 -2.25
CA ILE A 56 4.22 5.15 -0.80
C ILE A 56 5.28 6.11 -0.26
N GLU A 57 4.90 6.96 0.68
CA GLU A 57 5.82 7.82 1.40
C GLU A 57 6.75 6.99 2.28
N LEU A 58 8.05 7.22 2.17
CA LEU A 58 9.07 6.55 2.96
C LEU A 58 9.67 7.54 3.95
N SER A 59 9.91 7.09 5.19
CA SER A 59 10.64 7.89 6.16
C SER A 59 12.14 7.91 5.81
N GLU A 60 12.78 9.05 6.04
CA GLU A 60 14.23 9.22 5.88
C GLU A 60 15.02 8.27 6.81
N ASP A 61 14.43 7.84 7.92
CA ASP A 61 15.03 6.84 8.83
C ASP A 61 15.22 5.46 8.17
N ILE A 62 14.51 5.19 7.07
CA ILE A 62 14.52 3.91 6.35
C ILE A 62 15.41 3.99 5.11
N THR A 63 15.35 5.11 4.38
CA THR A 63 16.07 5.28 3.11
C THR A 63 16.11 6.75 2.69
N ASP A 64 17.13 7.12 1.92
CA ASP A 64 17.26 8.46 1.30
C ASP A 64 16.19 8.76 0.23
N LYS A 65 15.32 7.80 -0.10
CA LYS A 65 14.22 7.99 -1.04
C LYS A 65 12.99 8.48 -0.30
N SER A 66 12.37 9.57 -0.78
CA SER A 66 11.12 10.07 -0.19
C SER A 66 9.90 9.20 -0.54
N PHE A 67 9.95 8.48 -1.68
CA PHE A 67 8.81 7.69 -2.16
C PHE A 67 9.24 6.36 -2.82
N LEU A 68 8.37 5.35 -2.67
CA LEU A 68 8.37 4.12 -3.46
C LEU A 68 7.16 4.11 -4.40
N GLU A 69 7.41 4.19 -5.70
CA GLU A 69 6.36 4.03 -6.71
C GLU A 69 6.22 2.56 -7.13
N LEU A 70 4.98 2.10 -7.23
CA LEU A 70 4.67 0.73 -7.67
C LEU A 70 3.32 0.68 -8.39
N THR A 71 3.17 -0.34 -9.25
CA THR A 71 1.88 -0.67 -9.84
C THR A 71 1.27 -1.84 -9.08
N ALA A 72 0.05 -1.69 -8.60
CA ALA A 72 -0.67 -2.72 -7.87
C ALA A 72 -2.10 -2.85 -8.34
N LYS A 73 -2.70 -4.02 -8.11
CA LYS A 73 -4.10 -4.31 -8.41
C LYS A 73 -4.84 -4.56 -7.11
N SER A 74 -5.99 -3.92 -6.91
CA SER A 74 -6.81 -4.18 -5.72
C SER A 74 -7.44 -5.57 -5.84
N ILE A 75 -7.10 -6.47 -4.90
CA ILE A 75 -7.61 -7.85 -4.86
C ILE A 75 -8.95 -7.90 -4.11
N TRP A 76 -9.19 -6.96 -3.20
CA TRP A 76 -10.43 -6.83 -2.44
C TRP A 76 -10.52 -5.42 -1.82
N CYS A 77 -11.74 -4.92 -1.65
CA CYS A 77 -12.07 -3.70 -0.91
C CYS A 77 -13.33 -3.97 -0.09
N ARG A 78 -13.38 -3.54 1.17
CA ARG A 78 -14.49 -3.79 2.10
C ARG A 78 -14.80 -2.56 2.93
#